data_AF-A0A160TAT3-F1
#
_entry.id   AF-A0A160TAT3-F1
#
_cell.length_a   1.000
_cell.length_b   1.000
_cell.length_c   1.000
_cell.angle_alpha   90.00
_cell.angle_beta   90.00
_cell.angle_gamma   90.00
#
_symmetry.space_group_name_H-M   'P 1'
#
loop_
_entity.id
_entity.type
_entity.pdbx_description
1 polymer ?
#
loop_
_entity_poly.entity_id
_entity_poly.type
_entity_poly.pdbx_seq_one_letter_code
_entity_poly.pdbx_strand_id
1 'polypeptide(L)'
;MKLSRLFLMVFLLPYSVFLGAEPVCSDRDAISASNDKALSYFGKQGEIFHVARVLKVHHPSRHKEVASYVKVKAKRYSIFTLVDVDCNARFIKRTRQND
;
A
#
# COMPACT_ATOMS: atom_id res chain seq x y z
N MET A 1 -30.13 -30.02 49.66
CA MET A 1 -30.29 -29.08 48.52
C MET A 1 -28.91 -28.54 48.19
N LYS A 2 -28.30 -29.01 47.08
CA LYS A 2 -26.97 -28.59 46.64
C LYS A 2 -27.07 -27.20 46.02
N LEU A 3 -26.34 -26.25 46.59
CA LEU A 3 -26.23 -24.89 46.10
C LEU A 3 -25.40 -24.92 44.80
N SER A 4 -26.11 -25.16 43.70
CA SER A 4 -25.63 -24.89 42.35
C SER A 4 -25.64 -23.38 42.17
N ARG A 5 -24.44 -22.79 42.00
CA ARG A 5 -24.18 -21.52 41.30
C ARG A 5 -22.68 -21.22 41.41
N LEU A 6 -21.94 -21.32 40.30
CA LEU A 6 -21.73 -20.21 39.37
C LEU A 6 -20.53 -19.38 39.79
N PHE A 7 -19.31 -19.90 39.60
CA PHE A 7 -18.08 -19.11 39.43
C PHE A 7 -16.87 -20.04 39.24
N LEU A 8 -16.55 -20.45 38.01
CA LEU A 8 -15.16 -20.52 37.53
C LEU A 8 -15.12 -21.11 36.12
N MET A 9 -14.42 -20.39 35.25
CA MET A 9 -13.85 -20.89 34.00
C MET A 9 -14.79 -21.20 32.84
N VAL A 10 -15.69 -20.25 32.54
CA VAL A 10 -16.03 -19.97 31.12
C VAL A 10 -15.03 -18.93 30.62
N PHE A 11 -13.76 -19.33 30.48
CA PHE A 11 -12.70 -18.52 29.85
C PHE A 11 -11.76 -19.40 29.03
N LEU A 12 -12.30 -20.45 28.41
CA LEU A 12 -11.66 -21.06 27.23
C LEU A 12 -12.18 -20.29 26.02
N LEU A 13 -11.68 -19.05 25.89
CA LEU A 13 -11.70 -18.31 24.64
C LEU A 13 -11.20 -19.27 23.54
N PRO A 14 -11.98 -19.52 22.47
CA PRO A 14 -11.36 -20.08 21.29
C PRO A 14 -10.33 -19.05 20.86
N TYR A 15 -9.05 -19.43 20.91
CA TYR A 15 -8.00 -18.72 20.19
C TYR A 15 -8.40 -18.82 18.73
N SER A 16 -9.16 -17.83 18.27
CA SER A 16 -9.44 -17.59 16.87
C SER A 16 -8.07 -17.45 16.22
N VAL A 17 -7.63 -18.51 15.56
CA VAL A 17 -6.45 -18.49 14.72
C VAL A 17 -6.80 -17.53 13.59
N PHE A 18 -6.47 -16.26 13.77
CA PHE A 18 -6.43 -15.31 12.67
C PHE A 18 -5.31 -15.78 11.76
N LEU A 19 -5.65 -16.69 10.83
CA LEU A 19 -4.91 -16.86 9.59
C LEU A 19 -5.01 -15.51 8.88
N GLY A 20 -4.08 -14.61 9.21
CA GLY A 20 -3.97 -13.32 8.55
C GLY A 20 -3.78 -13.57 7.07
N ALA A 21 -4.77 -13.19 6.27
CA ALA A 21 -4.54 -13.04 4.84
C ALA A 21 -3.35 -12.10 4.69
N GLU A 22 -2.34 -12.49 3.90
CA GLU A 22 -1.25 -11.56 3.59
C GLU A 22 -1.86 -10.27 3.06
N PRO A 23 -1.45 -9.10 3.57
CA PRO A 23 -1.99 -7.83 3.13
C PRO A 23 -1.87 -7.75 1.61
N VAL A 24 -2.98 -7.48 0.94
CA VAL A 24 -3.02 -7.32 -0.51
C VAL A 24 -3.19 -5.85 -0.79
N CYS A 25 -2.08 -5.15 -1.05
CA CYS A 25 -2.16 -3.79 -1.55
C CYS A 25 -2.84 -3.80 -2.93
N SER A 26 -4.09 -3.30 -3.00
CA SER A 26 -4.84 -3.24 -4.27
C SER A 26 -4.18 -2.27 -5.25
N ASP A 27 -4.53 -2.32 -6.54
CA ASP A 27 -3.99 -1.34 -7.51
C ASP A 27 -4.37 0.10 -7.14
N ARG A 28 -5.58 0.28 -6.59
CA ARG A 28 -6.05 1.58 -6.12
C ARG A 28 -5.22 2.08 -4.94
N ASP A 29 -4.97 1.22 -3.96
CA ASP A 29 -4.24 1.62 -2.75
C ASP A 29 -2.75 1.82 -3.06
N ALA A 30 -2.18 1.03 -3.99
CA ALA A 30 -0.82 1.24 -4.50
C ALA A 30 -0.68 2.56 -5.27
N ILE A 31 -1.70 2.94 -6.04
CA ILE A 31 -1.78 4.26 -6.68
C ILE A 31 -1.83 5.38 -5.63
N SER A 32 -2.64 5.23 -4.58
CA SER A 32 -2.72 6.21 -3.49
C SER A 32 -1.36 6.38 -2.81
N ALA A 33 -0.74 5.28 -2.38
CA ALA A 33 0.57 5.30 -1.73
C ALA A 33 1.66 5.90 -2.62
N SER A 34 1.64 5.60 -3.92
CA SER A 34 2.56 6.19 -4.89
C SER A 34 2.36 7.70 -5.03
N ASN A 35 1.11 8.17 -5.13
CA ASN A 35 0.80 9.60 -5.22
C ASN A 35 1.22 10.34 -3.95
N ASP A 36 0.91 9.81 -2.77
CA ASP A 36 1.29 10.40 -1.48
C ASP A 36 2.82 10.52 -1.38
N LYS A 37 3.54 9.46 -1.76
CA LYS A 37 4.99 9.48 -1.80
C LYS A 37 5.52 10.50 -2.83
N ALA A 38 4.93 10.56 -4.01
CA ALA A 38 5.34 11.48 -5.06
C ALA A 38 5.14 12.94 -4.64
N LEU A 39 4.00 13.28 -4.03
CA LEU A 39 3.70 14.61 -3.52
C LEU A 39 4.61 14.99 -2.35
N SER A 40 5.04 14.03 -1.52
CA SER A 40 5.95 14.30 -0.39
C SER A 40 7.27 14.98 -0.80
N TYR A 41 7.71 14.82 -2.06
CA TYR A 41 8.90 15.48 -2.59
C TYR A 41 8.71 16.97 -2.94
N PHE A 42 7.48 17.43 -3.06
CA PHE A 42 7.15 18.79 -3.51
C PHE A 42 6.36 19.60 -2.47
N GLY A 43 6.08 19.01 -1.30
CA GLY A 43 5.30 19.63 -0.24
C GLY A 43 3.93 20.10 -0.72
N LYS A 44 3.47 21.26 -0.25
CA LYS A 44 2.15 21.82 -0.59
C LYS A 44 2.02 22.36 -2.02
N GLN A 45 3.10 22.34 -2.81
CA GLN A 45 3.12 22.92 -4.17
C GLN A 45 2.88 21.89 -5.28
N GLY A 46 2.88 20.60 -4.93
CA GLY A 46 2.68 19.51 -5.87
C GLY A 46 1.20 19.15 -6.02
N GLU A 47 0.79 18.85 -7.24
CA GLU A 47 -0.54 18.36 -7.57
C GLU A 47 -0.46 17.18 -8.53
N ILE A 48 -1.33 16.18 -8.36
CA ILE A 48 -1.48 15.09 -9.32
C ILE A 48 -2.30 15.61 -10.50
N PHE A 49 -1.70 15.68 -11.70
CA PHE A 49 -2.36 16.21 -12.90
C PHE A 49 -2.86 15.12 -13.86
N HIS A 50 -2.43 13.88 -13.66
CA HIS A 50 -2.85 12.73 -14.44
C HIS A 50 -2.95 11.50 -13.56
N VAL A 51 -3.88 10.61 -13.87
CA VAL A 51 -4.11 9.37 -13.11
C VAL A 51 -2.85 8.52 -13.13
N ALA A 52 -2.36 8.15 -11.95
CA ALA A 52 -1.22 7.27 -11.79
C ALA A 52 -1.52 5.85 -12.31
N ARG A 53 -0.49 5.09 -12.66
CA ARG A 53 -0.65 3.75 -13.23
C ARG A 53 0.29 2.75 -12.60
N VAL A 54 -0.23 1.56 -12.30
CA VAL A 54 0.59 0.37 -12.04
C VAL A 54 1.20 -0.06 -13.38
N LEU A 55 2.52 -0.01 -13.48
CA LEU A 55 3.26 -0.37 -14.68
C LEU A 55 3.68 -1.84 -14.69
N LYS A 56 3.98 -2.39 -13.51
CA LYS A 56 4.50 -3.75 -13.36
C LYS A 56 4.11 -4.33 -12.02
N VAL A 57 3.83 -5.64 -12.01
CA VAL A 57 3.71 -6.45 -10.80
C VAL A 57 4.84 -7.47 -10.79
N HIS A 58 5.74 -7.37 -9.82
CA HIS A 58 6.87 -8.28 -9.67
C HIS A 58 6.42 -9.62 -9.09
N HIS A 59 6.89 -10.71 -9.68
CA HIS A 59 6.72 -12.05 -9.14
C HIS A 59 8.06 -12.54 -8.55
N PRO A 60 8.09 -13.26 -7.41
CA PRO A 60 6.94 -13.67 -6.60
C PRO A 60 6.50 -12.64 -5.55
N SER A 61 7.24 -11.55 -5.33
CA SER A 61 7.04 -10.62 -4.21
C SER A 61 5.73 -9.81 -4.25
N ARG A 62 5.03 -9.79 -5.38
CA ARG A 62 3.81 -9.00 -5.63
C ARG A 62 4.00 -7.48 -5.48
N HIS A 63 5.24 -7.00 -5.40
CA HIS A 63 5.52 -5.56 -5.40
C HIS A 63 5.08 -4.92 -6.72
N LYS A 64 4.62 -3.67 -6.66
CA LYS A 64 4.10 -2.95 -7.80
C LYS A 64 4.97 -1.76 -8.14
N GLU A 65 5.43 -1.66 -9.39
CA GLU A 65 5.97 -0.40 -9.89
C GLU A 65 4.82 0.50 -10.31
N VAL A 66 4.77 1.71 -9.75
CA VAL A 66 3.69 2.66 -9.98
C VAL A 66 4.28 3.97 -10.46
N ALA A 67 3.69 4.55 -11.51
CA ALA A 67 4.06 5.85 -12.05
C ALA A 67 3.02 6.90 -11.65
N SER A 68 3.47 7.93 -10.94
CA SER A 68 2.68 9.08 -10.49
C SER A 68 3.10 10.35 -11.22
N TYR A 69 2.12 11.19 -11.59
CA TYR A 69 2.34 12.34 -12.46
C TYR A 69 2.07 13.64 -11.71
N VAL A 70 3.15 14.30 -11.27
CA VAL A 70 3.09 15.50 -10.43
C VAL A 70 3.35 16.74 -11.28
N LYS A 71 2.54 17.78 -11.08
CA LYS A 71 2.77 19.12 -11.61
C LYS A 71 3.19 20.04 -10.48
N VAL A 72 4.20 20.87 -10.73
CA VAL A 72 4.62 21.95 -9.84
C VAL A 72 4.84 23.19 -10.69
N LYS A 73 3.99 24.22 -10.52
CA LYS A 73 3.97 25.41 -11.38
C LYS A 73 3.85 25.03 -12.87
N ALA A 74 4.87 25.34 -13.68
CA ALA A 74 4.92 25.00 -15.11
C ALA A 74 5.63 23.66 -15.40
N LYS A 75 6.20 23.00 -14.39
CA LYS A 75 6.97 21.76 -14.55
C LYS A 75 6.10 20.54 -14.30
N ARG A 76 6.37 19.46 -15.04
CA ARG A 76 5.71 18.16 -14.90
C ARG A 76 6.77 17.09 -14.64
N TYR A 77 6.50 16.24 -13.68
CA TYR A 77 7.38 15.19 -13.21
C TYR A 77 6.66 13.85 -13.28
N SER A 78 7.38 12.81 -13.72
CA SER A 78 6.97 11.42 -13.56
C SER A 78 7.78 10.83 -12.43
N ILE A 79 7.11 10.41 -11.36
CA ILE A 79 7.74 9.80 -10.18
C ILE A 79 7.40 8.32 -10.19
N PHE A 80 8.42 7.48 -10.11
CA PHE A 80 8.28 6.02 -10.08
C PHE A 80 8.52 5.50 -8.67
N THR A 81 7.63 4.66 -8.19
CA THR A 81 7.73 4.03 -6.87
C THR A 81 7.58 2.54 -6.97
N LEU A 82 8.29 1.81 -6.11
CA LEU A 82 7.98 0.43 -5.80
C LEU A 82 7.08 0.42 -4.55
N VAL A 83 5.90 -0.17 -4.67
CA VAL A 83 4.93 -0.34 -3.58
C VAL A 83 4.92 -1.80 -3.16
N ASP A 84 5.09 -2.08 -1.87
CA ASP A 84 5.04 -3.43 -1.32
C ASP A 84 3.60 -3.90 -1.03
N VAL A 85 3.49 -5.11 -0.48
CA VAL A 85 2.20 -5.74 -0.15
C VAL A 85 1.45 -5.02 0.99
N ASP A 86 2.17 -4.25 1.80
CA ASP A 86 1.66 -3.43 2.91
C ASP A 86 1.33 -1.98 2.47
N CYS A 87 1.36 -1.69 1.17
CA CYS A 87 1.19 -0.36 0.58
C CYS A 87 2.24 0.69 0.99
N ASN A 88 3.45 0.27 1.39
CA ASN A 88 4.55 1.23 1.57
C ASN A 88 5.20 1.55 0.23
N ALA A 89 5.21 2.84 -0.12
CA ALA A 89 5.82 3.33 -1.36
C ALA A 89 7.25 3.85 -1.12
N ARG A 90 8.21 3.33 -1.90
CA ARG A 90 9.58 3.87 -1.98
C ARG A 90 9.91 4.32 -3.39
N PHE A 91 10.65 5.42 -3.51
CA PHE A 91 11.13 5.88 -4.82
C PHE A 91 12.07 4.87 -5.46
N ILE A 92 11.94 4.70 -6.77
CA ILE A 92 12.85 3.93 -7.60
C ILE A 92 13.23 4.73 -8.84
N LYS A 93 14.42 4.45 -9.38
CA LYS A 93 14.68 4.78 -10.79
C LYS A 93 13.85 3.83 -11.65
N ARG A 94 13.27 4.33 -12.75
CA ARG A 94 12.52 3.49 -13.69
C ARG A 94 13.41 2.33 -14.15
N THR A 95 12.95 1.10 -13.99
CA THR A 95 13.61 -0.05 -14.61
C THR A 95 13.18 -0.07 -16.08
N ARG A 96 14.13 -0.01 -17.02
CA ARG A 96 13.81 -0.17 -18.44
C ARG A 96 13.44 -1.63 -18.68
N GLN A 97 12.20 -1.89 -19.07
CA GLN A 97 11.83 -3.13 -19.74
C GLN A 97 11.58 -2.79 -21.21
N ASN A 98 12.64 -2.92 -22.02
CA ASN A 98 12.64 -2.80 -23.48
C ASN A 98 12.12 -1.47 -24.07
N ASP A 99 12.68 -0.34 -23.62
CA ASP A 99 12.90 0.79 -24.54
C ASP A 99 14.05 0.45 -25.49
#